data_AF-A0A7S0QC35-F1
#
_entry.id   AF-A0A7S0QC35-F1
#
_cell.length_a   1.000
_cell.length_b   1.000
_cell.length_c   1.000
_cell.angle_alpha   90.00
_cell.angle_beta   90.00
_cell.angle_gamma   90.00
#
_symmetry.space_group_name_H-M   'P 1'
#
loop_
_entity.id
_entity.type
_entity.pdbx_description
1 polymer ?
#
loop_
_entity_poly.entity_id
_entity_poly.type
_entity_poly.pdbx_seq_one_letter_code
_entity_poly.pdbx_strand_id
1 'polypeptide(L)'
;CGGSGCVREEWWMLSEEEAAYALSAFPAGKDAIDHAVLQCPHCKSVNFPGTEQALVLYEQGRMVSLSGKVMQEQSYREVTRHASPGCAKSALQTLPVRLALSECDAVARLVGTSPEAEEGGDDGGLSRWLDPPDTPDAAASRYVWAPSGLFPAPYPPQAVPGRVVECFRLLGRVMGKALLDQRPLDVPLSAAMFKWMVGEPLSMHDVAHVDPPLYATLCKLQGVSGPGAQLDGCPLADLALPWTLPGNDDVELVPGGRELVVDGSNCGAYVEAVWRTLLHRAVKQQLAALRAGFDEVFWMGHLGVLTG
;
A
#
# COMPACT_ATOMS: atom_id res chain seq x y z
N CYS A 1 -18.57 4.99 -20.64
CA CYS A 1 -18.66 6.28 -21.36
C CYS A 1 -18.01 6.13 -22.73
N GLY A 2 -18.79 6.24 -23.81
CA GLY A 2 -18.31 6.23 -25.19
C GLY A 2 -18.23 7.67 -25.71
N GLY A 3 -17.03 8.12 -26.01
CA GLY A 3 -16.72 9.45 -26.54
C GLY A 3 -15.23 9.53 -26.80
N SER A 4 -14.88 10.03 -27.98
CA SER A 4 -13.55 10.16 -28.55
C SER A 4 -12.49 10.61 -27.53
N GLY A 5 -11.41 9.83 -27.39
CA GLY A 5 -10.23 10.22 -26.60
C GLY A 5 -10.25 9.84 -25.11
N CYS A 6 -11.07 8.85 -24.70
CA CYS A 6 -10.84 8.19 -23.41
C CYS A 6 -9.53 7.39 -23.49
N VAL A 7 -8.41 8.03 -23.20
CA VAL A 7 -7.14 7.33 -22.96
C VAL A 7 -7.38 6.48 -21.72
N ARG A 8 -7.56 5.18 -21.91
CA ARG A 8 -7.56 4.24 -20.80
C ARG A 8 -6.12 4.21 -20.30
N GLU A 9 -5.87 4.87 -19.17
CA GLU A 9 -4.56 4.82 -18.54
C GLU A 9 -4.32 3.37 -18.08
N GLU A 10 -3.46 2.68 -18.81
CA GLU A 10 -2.94 1.36 -18.44
C GLU A 10 -1.63 1.58 -17.68
N TRP A 11 -1.48 0.92 -16.53
CA TRP A 11 -0.32 1.08 -15.65
C TRP A 11 0.33 -0.29 -15.45
N TRP A 12 1.66 -0.33 -15.47
CA TRP A 12 2.43 -1.55 -15.26
C TRP A 12 3.47 -1.35 -14.17
N MET A 13 3.75 -2.41 -13.41
CA MET A 13 4.86 -2.39 -12.47
C MET A 13 6.10 -2.94 -13.16
N LEU A 14 7.21 -2.21 -13.00
CA LEU A 14 8.53 -2.57 -13.49
C LEU A 14 9.44 -2.81 -12.29
N SER A 15 10.25 -3.86 -12.34
CA SER A 15 11.34 -4.04 -11.38
C SER A 15 12.51 -3.14 -11.75
N GLU A 16 13.50 -3.05 -10.87
CA GLU A 16 14.70 -2.27 -11.14
C GLU A 16 15.47 -2.80 -12.34
N GLU A 17 15.56 -4.12 -12.44
CA GLU A 17 16.21 -4.79 -13.56
C GLU A 17 15.44 -4.56 -14.86
N GLU A 18 14.10 -4.57 -14.83
CA GLU A 18 13.27 -4.31 -16.01
C GLU A 18 13.40 -2.86 -16.49
N ALA A 19 13.45 -1.90 -15.55
CA ALA A 19 13.68 -0.49 -15.88
C ALA A 19 15.08 -0.26 -16.48
N ALA A 20 16.12 -0.84 -15.86
CA ALA A 20 17.49 -0.78 -16.36
C ALA A 20 17.64 -1.48 -17.72
N TYR A 21 16.98 -2.64 -17.89
CA TYR A 21 16.92 -3.36 -19.16
C TYR A 21 16.25 -2.52 -20.24
N ALA A 22 15.09 -1.90 -19.96
CA ALA A 22 14.38 -1.09 -20.94
C ALA A 22 15.24 0.07 -21.49
N LEU A 23 16.06 0.69 -20.64
CA LEU A 23 16.99 1.74 -21.05
C LEU A 23 18.21 1.17 -21.81
N SER A 24 18.84 0.13 -21.31
CA SER A 24 20.05 -0.45 -21.93
C SER A 24 19.78 -1.17 -23.26
N ALA A 25 18.59 -1.76 -23.41
CA ALA A 25 18.13 -2.43 -24.61
C ALA A 25 17.35 -1.51 -25.56
N PHE A 26 17.31 -0.20 -25.28
CA PHE A 26 16.67 0.77 -26.15
C PHE A 26 17.47 0.94 -27.46
N PRO A 27 16.84 0.90 -28.65
CA PRO A 27 17.57 1.00 -29.91
C PRO A 27 18.34 2.31 -30.07
N ALA A 28 19.64 2.21 -30.37
CA ALA A 28 20.51 3.38 -30.54
C ALA A 28 20.03 4.32 -31.65
N GLY A 29 20.12 5.63 -31.41
CA GLY A 29 19.76 6.67 -32.37
C GLY A 29 18.26 6.88 -32.57
N LYS A 30 17.40 6.25 -31.75
CA LYS A 30 15.96 6.51 -31.72
C LYS A 30 15.59 7.29 -30.45
N ASP A 31 14.73 8.30 -30.60
CA ASP A 31 14.17 9.06 -29.46
C ASP A 31 12.89 8.41 -28.91
N ALA A 32 12.21 7.61 -29.73
CA ALA A 32 11.03 6.85 -29.36
C ALA A 32 10.91 5.58 -30.21
N ILE A 33 10.27 4.57 -29.63
CA ILE A 33 9.94 3.31 -30.32
C ILE A 33 8.48 2.95 -30.12
N ASP A 34 7.90 2.28 -31.11
CA ASP A 34 6.69 1.51 -30.92
C ASP A 34 7.12 0.11 -30.45
N HIS A 35 6.81 -0.21 -29.20
CA HIS A 35 7.07 -1.48 -28.54
C HIS A 35 5.79 -2.32 -28.49
N ALA A 36 5.94 -3.64 -28.40
CA ALA A 36 4.84 -4.56 -28.21
C ALA A 36 4.76 -4.99 -26.75
N VAL A 37 3.61 -4.84 -26.11
CA VAL A 37 3.32 -5.45 -24.79
C VAL A 37 2.38 -6.62 -25.00
N LEU A 38 2.65 -7.75 -24.36
CA LEU A 38 1.80 -8.93 -24.43
C LEU A 38 0.98 -9.03 -23.15
N GLN A 39 -0.35 -8.95 -23.25
CA GLN A 39 -1.26 -8.99 -22.10
C GLN A 39 -2.15 -10.24 -22.13
N CYS A 40 -2.27 -10.93 -21.00
CA CYS A 40 -3.25 -12.00 -20.86
C CYS A 40 -4.68 -11.43 -20.86
N PRO A 41 -5.60 -11.91 -21.72
CA PRO A 41 -6.96 -11.38 -21.76
C PRO A 41 -7.77 -11.69 -20.48
N HIS A 42 -7.38 -12.74 -19.75
CA HIS A 42 -8.08 -13.22 -18.55
C HIS A 42 -7.57 -12.58 -17.26
N CYS A 43 -6.28 -12.78 -16.93
CA CYS A 43 -5.71 -12.27 -15.69
C CYS A 43 -5.06 -10.89 -15.81
N LYS A 44 -5.00 -10.29 -17.01
CA LYS A 44 -4.41 -8.97 -17.27
C LYS A 44 -2.92 -8.84 -16.94
N SER A 45 -2.23 -9.94 -16.62
CA SER A 45 -0.78 -9.94 -16.48
C SER A 45 -0.12 -9.56 -17.82
N VAL A 46 1.02 -8.89 -17.73
CA VAL A 46 1.74 -8.34 -18.88
C VAL A 46 3.15 -8.90 -18.97
N ASN A 47 3.65 -9.03 -20.19
CA ASN A 47 5.02 -9.36 -20.52
C ASN A 47 5.55 -8.31 -21.50
N PHE A 48 6.77 -7.83 -21.24
CA PHE A 48 7.51 -6.90 -22.09
C PHE A 48 8.53 -7.71 -22.91
N PRO A 49 8.17 -8.18 -24.11
CA PRO A 49 9.03 -9.03 -24.92
C PRO A 49 10.35 -8.34 -25.27
N GLY A 50 11.44 -9.00 -24.92
CA GLY A 50 12.80 -8.55 -25.18
C GLY A 50 13.66 -9.63 -25.82
N THR A 51 14.85 -9.22 -26.25
CA THR A 51 15.99 -10.10 -26.57
C THR A 51 17.19 -9.67 -25.74
N GLU A 52 18.28 -10.43 -25.72
CA GLU A 52 19.51 -10.03 -25.03
C GLU A 52 20.06 -8.66 -25.48
N GLN A 53 19.72 -8.22 -26.69
CA GLN A 53 20.33 -7.05 -27.34
C GLN A 53 19.38 -5.87 -27.51
N ALA A 54 18.06 -6.09 -27.48
CA ALA A 54 17.07 -5.05 -27.75
C ALA A 54 15.65 -5.42 -27.29
N LEU A 55 14.85 -4.39 -27.02
CA LEU A 55 13.40 -4.48 -26.94
C LEU A 55 12.79 -4.92 -28.29
N VAL A 56 11.71 -5.71 -28.24
CA VAL A 56 10.96 -6.09 -29.44
C VAL A 56 10.13 -4.90 -29.95
N LEU A 57 10.22 -4.58 -31.24
CA LEU A 57 9.50 -3.47 -31.84
C LEU A 57 8.14 -3.93 -32.38
N TYR A 58 7.19 -3.01 -32.46
CA TYR A 58 5.90 -3.21 -33.12
C TYR A 58 5.85 -2.43 -34.43
N GLU A 59 6.10 -3.11 -35.54
CA GLU A 59 6.19 -2.50 -36.86
C GLU A 59 5.18 -3.16 -37.81
N GLN A 60 4.41 -2.36 -38.54
CA GLN A 60 3.44 -2.85 -39.55
C GLN A 60 2.48 -3.94 -39.01
N GLY A 61 2.07 -3.81 -37.74
CA GLY A 61 1.14 -4.75 -37.10
C GLY A 61 1.79 -6.05 -36.61
N ARG A 62 3.14 -6.12 -36.54
CA ARG A 62 3.89 -7.33 -36.16
C ARG A 62 4.96 -7.02 -35.13
N MET A 63 5.27 -8.02 -34.30
CA MET A 63 6.42 -7.98 -33.41
C MET A 63 7.69 -8.34 -34.19
N VAL A 64 8.71 -7.49 -34.11
CA VAL A 64 9.98 -7.69 -34.82
C VAL A 64 11.17 -7.45 -33.88
N SER A 65 12.21 -8.27 -34.01
CA SER A 65 13.50 -8.01 -33.36
C SER A 65 14.22 -6.83 -34.01
N LEU A 66 15.31 -6.35 -33.40
CA LEU A 66 16.18 -5.33 -33.99
C LEU A 66 16.74 -5.75 -35.37
N SER A 67 16.95 -7.06 -35.59
CA SER A 67 17.40 -7.62 -36.87
C SER A 67 16.28 -7.78 -37.91
N GLY A 68 15.04 -7.40 -37.60
CA GLY A 68 13.88 -7.53 -38.48
C GLY A 68 13.24 -8.92 -38.49
N LYS A 69 13.66 -9.84 -37.61
CA LYS A 69 13.04 -11.16 -37.49
C LYS A 69 11.67 -11.02 -36.85
N VAL A 70 10.64 -11.61 -37.48
CA VAL A 70 9.30 -11.66 -36.91
C VAL A 70 9.30 -12.55 -35.66
N MET A 71 8.81 -12.00 -34.56
CA MET A 71 8.67 -12.67 -33.27
C MET A 71 7.22 -13.12 -33.08
N GLN A 72 7.04 -14.31 -32.51
CA GLN A 72 5.71 -14.89 -32.29
C GLN A 72 5.35 -14.80 -30.80
N GLU A 73 4.10 -14.46 -30.51
CA GLU A 73 3.58 -14.40 -29.14
C GLU A 73 3.73 -15.73 -28.38
N GLN A 74 3.61 -16.85 -29.10
CA GLN A 74 3.74 -18.20 -28.52
C GLN A 74 5.09 -18.41 -27.81
N SER A 75 6.16 -17.77 -28.30
CA SER A 75 7.49 -17.83 -27.68
C SER A 75 7.56 -17.16 -26.31
N TYR A 76 6.59 -16.29 -26.00
CA TYR A 76 6.52 -15.55 -24.74
C TYR A 76 5.43 -16.08 -23.80
N ARG A 77 4.50 -16.90 -24.31
CA ARG A 77 3.37 -17.41 -23.53
C ARG A 77 3.80 -18.24 -22.34
N GLU A 78 4.78 -19.12 -22.52
CA GLU A 78 5.28 -20.02 -21.47
C GLU A 78 6.04 -19.27 -20.36
N VAL A 79 6.67 -18.14 -20.69
CA VAL A 79 7.46 -17.33 -19.74
C VAL A 79 6.65 -16.18 -19.13
N THR A 80 5.40 -16.01 -19.54
CA THR A 80 4.51 -14.99 -18.96
C THR A 80 3.99 -15.48 -17.62
N ARG A 81 4.26 -14.71 -16.56
CA ARG A 81 3.70 -14.99 -15.23
C ARG A 81 2.20 -14.71 -15.27
N HIS A 82 1.41 -15.66 -14.81
CA HIS A 82 -0.04 -15.59 -14.82
C HIS A 82 -0.59 -15.71 -13.40
N ALA A 83 -1.62 -14.92 -13.08
CA ALA A 83 -2.29 -15.03 -11.79
C ALA A 83 -3.07 -16.35 -11.61
N SER A 84 -3.39 -17.06 -12.70
CA SER A 84 -4.12 -18.34 -12.68
C SER A 84 -3.51 -19.37 -13.64
N PRO A 85 -3.38 -20.64 -13.24
CA PRO A 85 -2.91 -21.72 -14.11
C PRO A 85 -3.74 -21.90 -15.39
N GLY A 86 -5.03 -21.53 -15.36
CA GLY A 86 -5.91 -21.59 -16.53
C GLY A 86 -5.52 -20.64 -17.67
N CYS A 87 -4.69 -19.63 -17.38
CA CYS A 87 -4.27 -18.64 -18.37
C CYS A 87 -3.16 -19.12 -19.30
N ALA A 88 -2.35 -20.11 -18.89
CA ALA A 88 -1.12 -20.50 -19.59
C ALA A 88 -1.33 -20.95 -21.05
N LYS A 89 -2.54 -21.38 -21.41
CA LYS A 89 -2.88 -21.81 -22.77
C LYS A 89 -3.52 -20.71 -23.62
N SER A 90 -3.88 -19.59 -23.02
CA SER A 90 -4.59 -18.50 -23.68
C SER A 90 -3.63 -17.69 -24.54
N ALA A 91 -4.07 -17.29 -25.74
CA ALA A 91 -3.29 -16.37 -26.55
C ALA A 91 -3.23 -15.00 -25.88
N LEU A 92 -2.02 -14.44 -25.77
CA LEU A 92 -1.80 -13.09 -25.28
C LEU A 92 -2.25 -12.08 -26.34
N GLN A 93 -2.86 -11.00 -25.89
CA GLN A 93 -3.18 -9.85 -26.69
C GLN A 93 -1.94 -8.98 -26.87
N THR A 94 -1.58 -8.66 -28.11
CA THR A 94 -0.52 -7.69 -28.39
C THR A 94 -1.08 -6.27 -28.34
N LEU A 95 -0.47 -5.45 -27.49
CA LEU A 95 -0.78 -4.03 -27.32
C LEU A 95 0.40 -3.22 -27.85
N PRO A 96 0.22 -2.38 -28.87
CA PRO A 96 1.25 -1.44 -29.30
C PRO A 96 1.35 -0.30 -28.29
N VAL A 97 2.57 -0.01 -27.84
CA VAL A 97 2.84 1.02 -26.83
C VAL A 97 3.99 1.87 -27.33
N ARG A 98 3.91 3.18 -27.13
CA ARG A 98 5.01 4.07 -27.49
C ARG A 98 5.87 4.30 -26.26
N LEU A 99 7.16 4.02 -26.37
CA LEU A 99 8.15 4.28 -25.33
C LEU A 99 9.10 5.36 -25.82
N ALA A 100 9.19 6.49 -25.10
CA ALA A 100 10.23 7.48 -25.36
C ALA A 100 11.50 7.14 -24.57
N LEU A 101 12.66 7.39 -25.18
CA LEU A 101 13.96 7.21 -24.51
C LEU A 101 14.03 8.02 -23.22
N SER A 102 13.50 9.26 -23.23
CA SER A 102 13.43 10.13 -22.05
C SER A 102 12.59 9.56 -20.92
N GLU A 103 11.54 8.77 -21.22
CA GLU A 103 10.69 8.13 -20.21
C GLU A 103 11.40 6.93 -19.59
N CYS A 104 12.01 6.07 -20.42
CA CYS A 104 12.82 4.95 -19.93
C CYS A 104 13.98 5.43 -19.04
N ASP A 105 14.65 6.50 -19.47
CA ASP A 105 15.74 7.16 -18.74
C ASP A 105 15.26 7.80 -17.42
N ALA A 106 14.08 8.43 -17.42
CA ALA A 106 13.47 8.95 -16.20
C ALA A 106 13.12 7.84 -15.19
N VAL A 107 12.49 6.75 -15.64
CA VAL A 107 12.14 5.61 -14.79
C VAL A 107 13.40 4.97 -14.21
N ALA A 108 14.42 4.69 -15.03
CA ALA A 108 15.69 4.11 -14.56
C ALA A 108 16.38 4.95 -13.48
N ARG A 109 16.30 6.29 -13.55
CA ARG A 109 16.84 7.17 -12.51
C ARG A 109 16.04 7.18 -11.21
N LEU A 110 14.72 7.00 -11.29
CA LEU A 110 13.84 7.08 -10.12
C LEU A 110 13.92 5.82 -9.25
N VAL A 111 14.17 4.67 -9.86
CA VAL A 111 14.09 3.38 -9.18
C VAL A 111 15.06 3.25 -7.98
N GLY A 112 16.30 3.74 -8.07
CA GLY A 112 17.27 3.70 -6.96
C GLY A 112 17.10 4.76 -5.86
N THR A 113 16.03 5.56 -5.90
CA THR A 113 15.76 6.61 -4.89
C THR A 113 14.71 6.20 -3.84
N SER A 114 14.11 5.01 -4.00
CA SER A 114 13.14 4.49 -3.03
C SER A 114 13.86 4.05 -1.74
N PRO A 115 13.23 4.22 -0.57
CA PRO A 115 13.66 3.55 0.67
C PRO A 115 13.73 2.03 0.47
N GLU A 116 14.89 1.42 0.68
CA GLU A 116 14.97 -0.03 0.87
C GLU A 116 14.59 -0.34 2.31
N ALA A 117 13.71 -1.30 2.58
CA ALA A 117 13.60 -1.86 3.92
C ALA A 117 14.62 -2.99 4.03
N GLU A 118 15.66 -2.84 4.86
CA GLU A 118 16.55 -3.97 5.10
C GLU A 118 15.81 -5.03 5.94
N GLU A 119 15.68 -6.24 5.39
CA GLU A 119 15.49 -7.45 6.18
C GLU A 119 16.80 -7.68 6.97
N GLY A 120 16.84 -7.20 8.21
CA GLY A 120 18.02 -7.32 9.08
C GLY A 120 18.42 -8.78 9.30
N GLY A 121 19.45 -9.22 8.58
CA GLY A 121 20.23 -10.41 8.90
C GLY A 121 21.51 -10.00 9.62
N ASP A 122 21.56 -10.18 10.95
CA ASP A 122 22.73 -10.71 11.66
C ASP A 122 22.38 -11.03 13.12
N ASP A 123 23.03 -12.06 13.65
CA ASP A 123 22.87 -12.77 14.92
C ASP A 123 23.30 -11.97 16.19
N GLY A 124 23.32 -10.64 16.12
CA GLY A 124 23.83 -9.77 17.17
C GLY A 124 22.75 -9.02 17.96
N GLY A 125 22.01 -9.73 18.83
CA GLY A 125 21.41 -9.21 20.06
C GLY A 125 20.46 -7.99 19.99
N LEU A 126 19.26 -8.17 20.57
CA LEU A 126 18.16 -7.20 20.79
C LEU A 126 18.54 -5.81 21.40
N SER A 127 19.81 -5.53 21.67
CA SER A 127 20.31 -4.31 22.30
C SER A 127 20.57 -3.14 21.35
N ARG A 128 20.68 -3.34 20.02
CA ARG A 128 20.86 -2.20 19.08
C ARG A 128 19.54 -1.55 18.63
N TRP A 129 18.41 -2.15 19.00
CA TRP A 129 17.05 -1.72 18.61
C TRP A 129 16.37 -0.77 19.62
N LEU A 130 17.00 -0.53 20.77
CA LEU A 130 16.43 0.24 21.87
C LEU A 130 16.92 1.70 21.96
N ASP A 131 17.95 2.07 21.20
CA ASP A 131 18.49 3.42 21.24
C ASP A 131 17.92 4.25 20.07
N PRO A 132 17.07 5.28 20.33
CA PRO A 132 16.79 6.28 19.31
C PRO A 132 18.09 6.99 18.93
N PRO A 133 18.26 7.44 17.67
CA PRO A 133 19.49 8.10 17.26
C PRO A 133 19.68 9.39 18.07
N ASP A 134 20.74 9.39 18.89
CA ASP A 134 21.30 10.58 19.54
C ASP A 134 21.92 11.47 18.47
N THR A 135 21.10 12.16 17.67
CA THR A 135 21.43 13.44 17.00
C THR A 135 20.26 13.90 16.12
N PRO A 136 19.79 15.15 16.27
CA PRO A 136 18.87 15.76 15.32
C PRO A 136 19.69 16.28 14.14
N ASP A 137 20.19 15.37 13.30
CA ASP A 137 20.77 15.75 12.01
C ASP A 137 19.72 15.58 10.91
N ALA A 138 19.74 16.47 9.93
CA ALA A 138 18.74 16.59 8.86
C ALA A 138 18.70 15.41 7.86
N ALA A 139 19.19 14.24 8.28
CA ALA A 139 19.17 12.94 7.61
C ALA A 139 18.06 11.99 8.15
N ALA A 140 17.22 12.44 9.08
CA ALA A 140 15.94 11.79 9.36
C ALA A 140 15.01 11.95 8.13
N SER A 141 14.58 10.95 7.39
CA SER A 141 14.67 9.50 7.55
C SER A 141 14.49 8.89 6.14
N ARG A 142 15.55 8.32 5.54
CA ARG A 142 15.39 7.52 4.30
C ARG A 142 14.58 6.24 4.56
N TYR A 143 14.40 5.85 5.82
CA TYR A 143 13.78 4.59 6.23
C TYR A 143 12.54 4.83 7.08
N VAL A 144 11.52 4.00 6.90
CA VAL A 144 10.29 4.01 7.71
C VAL A 144 10.39 2.91 8.75
N TRP A 145 10.47 3.28 10.02
CA TRP A 145 10.46 2.32 11.13
C TRP A 145 9.03 2.16 11.67
N ALA A 146 8.46 0.97 11.52
CA ALA A 146 7.10 0.65 11.95
C ALA A 146 7.07 -0.73 12.64
N PRO A 147 7.42 -0.83 13.93
CA PRO A 147 7.60 -2.11 14.63
C PRO A 147 6.29 -2.91 14.79
N SER A 148 5.14 -2.22 14.74
CA SER A 148 3.81 -2.85 14.73
C SER A 148 3.19 -2.90 13.32
N GLY A 149 3.96 -2.52 12.31
CA GLY A 149 3.50 -2.32 10.94
C GLY A 149 2.76 -1.00 10.74
N LEU A 150 2.53 -0.66 9.48
CA LEU A 150 1.90 0.58 9.02
C LEU A 150 0.38 0.48 9.13
N PHE A 151 -0.21 1.53 9.71
CA PHE A 151 -1.65 1.77 9.75
C PHE A 151 -1.93 3.24 9.38
N PRO A 152 -3.08 3.58 8.78
CA PRO A 152 -3.35 4.97 8.41
C PRO A 152 -3.34 5.89 9.63
N ALA A 153 -2.69 7.05 9.48
CA ALA A 153 -2.77 8.11 10.49
C ALA A 153 -4.22 8.60 10.62
N PRO A 154 -4.71 8.85 11.85
CA PRO A 154 -6.07 9.33 12.09
C PRO A 154 -6.22 10.80 11.69
N TYR A 155 -7.34 11.15 11.08
CA TYR A 155 -7.73 12.52 10.76
C TYR A 155 -9.14 12.81 11.26
N PRO A 156 -9.48 14.09 11.53
CA PRO A 156 -10.86 14.49 11.69
C PRO A 156 -11.64 14.12 10.42
N PRO A 157 -12.85 13.54 10.50
CA PRO A 157 -13.53 12.97 9.34
C PRO A 157 -13.76 13.90 8.14
N GLN A 158 -13.72 15.22 8.34
CA GLN A 158 -13.89 16.22 7.28
C GLN A 158 -12.60 16.98 6.93
N ALA A 159 -11.48 16.63 7.54
CA ALA A 159 -10.20 17.33 7.39
C ALA A 159 -9.10 16.44 6.78
N VAL A 160 -9.47 15.35 6.10
CA VAL A 160 -8.51 14.50 5.39
C VAL A 160 -8.00 15.26 4.15
N PRO A 161 -6.69 15.53 4.02
CA PRO A 161 -6.16 16.21 2.85
C PRO A 161 -6.38 15.38 1.57
N GLY A 162 -6.80 16.02 0.48
CA GLY A 162 -7.07 15.32 -0.79
C GLY A 162 -5.89 14.48 -1.30
N ARG A 163 -4.67 15.01 -1.18
CA ARG A 163 -3.43 14.28 -1.53
C ARG A 163 -3.28 12.98 -0.75
N VAL A 164 -3.67 12.94 0.53
CA VAL A 164 -3.61 11.71 1.33
C VAL A 164 -4.58 10.67 0.78
N VAL A 165 -5.80 11.07 0.45
CA VAL A 165 -6.82 10.19 -0.16
C VAL A 165 -6.31 9.62 -1.49
N GLU A 166 -5.70 10.46 -2.34
CA GLU A 166 -5.09 10.05 -3.61
C GLU A 166 -3.93 9.08 -3.40
N CYS A 167 -3.05 9.33 -2.42
CA CYS A 167 -1.96 8.42 -2.07
C CYS A 167 -2.48 7.05 -1.61
N PHE A 168 -3.54 6.99 -0.80
CA PHE A 168 -4.14 5.72 -0.40
C PHE A 168 -4.78 4.98 -1.57
N ARG A 169 -5.45 5.70 -2.48
CA ARG A 169 -5.98 5.11 -3.71
C ARG A 169 -4.86 4.56 -4.59
N LEU A 170 -3.75 5.29 -4.73
CA LEU A 170 -2.57 4.83 -5.45
C LEU A 170 -1.97 3.58 -4.78
N LEU A 171 -1.82 3.57 -3.45
CA LEU A 171 -1.34 2.41 -2.70
C LEU A 171 -2.24 1.19 -2.97
N GLY A 172 -3.56 1.35 -2.96
CA GLY A 172 -4.50 0.30 -3.32
C GLY A 172 -4.24 -0.27 -4.73
N ARG A 173 -4.07 0.60 -5.73
CA ARG A 173 -3.75 0.18 -7.12
C ARG A 173 -2.43 -0.59 -7.18
N VAL A 174 -1.39 -0.09 -6.52
CA VAL A 174 -0.07 -0.72 -6.46
C VAL A 174 -0.17 -2.10 -5.82
N MET A 175 -0.85 -2.23 -4.68
CA MET A 175 -1.07 -3.51 -4.01
C MET A 175 -1.85 -4.51 -4.87
N GLY A 176 -2.95 -4.07 -5.50
CA GLY A 176 -3.73 -4.92 -6.40
C GLY A 176 -2.92 -5.38 -7.60
N LYS A 177 -2.09 -4.48 -8.17
CA LYS A 177 -1.20 -4.80 -9.29
C LYS A 177 -0.08 -5.75 -8.87
N ALA A 178 0.48 -5.60 -7.68
CA ALA A 178 1.48 -6.50 -7.12
C ALA A 178 0.98 -7.93 -6.96
N LEU A 179 -0.24 -8.10 -6.48
CA LEU A 179 -0.87 -9.43 -6.42
C LEU A 179 -1.11 -10.01 -7.82
N LEU A 180 -1.58 -9.18 -8.76
CA LEU A 180 -1.88 -9.61 -10.13
C LEU A 180 -0.63 -10.03 -10.90
N ASP A 181 0.48 -9.30 -10.70
CA ASP A 181 1.78 -9.58 -11.34
C ASP A 181 2.63 -10.60 -10.55
N GLN A 182 2.12 -11.11 -9.42
CA GLN A 182 2.81 -12.03 -8.50
C GLN A 182 4.18 -11.50 -8.07
N ARG A 183 4.21 -10.23 -7.66
CA ARG A 183 5.41 -9.58 -7.12
C ARG A 183 5.19 -9.25 -5.65
N PRO A 184 6.12 -9.63 -4.76
CA PRO A 184 6.03 -9.21 -3.37
C PRO A 184 6.16 -7.68 -3.32
N LEU A 185 5.29 -7.06 -2.54
CA LEU A 185 5.38 -5.65 -2.22
C LEU A 185 5.92 -5.56 -0.81
N ASP A 186 7.08 -4.93 -0.65
CA ASP A 186 7.72 -4.73 0.65
C ASP A 186 7.12 -3.53 1.37
N VAL A 187 5.89 -3.73 1.88
CA VAL A 187 5.18 -2.75 2.70
C VAL A 187 4.76 -3.45 3.99
N PRO A 188 5.39 -3.14 5.14
CA PRO A 188 5.10 -3.82 6.39
C PRO A 188 3.78 -3.30 6.98
N LEU A 189 2.64 -3.78 6.50
CA LEU A 189 1.32 -3.39 7.03
C LEU A 189 1.09 -4.01 8.42
N SER A 190 0.37 -3.29 9.28
CA SER A 190 -0.01 -3.85 10.58
C SER A 190 -0.99 -5.02 10.42
N ALA A 191 -1.01 -5.93 11.40
CA ALA A 191 -1.98 -7.03 11.41
C ALA A 191 -3.43 -6.52 11.38
N ALA A 192 -3.72 -5.40 12.04
CA ALA A 192 -5.02 -4.72 11.98
C ALA A 192 -5.37 -4.26 10.55
N MET A 193 -4.40 -3.71 9.81
CA MET A 193 -4.59 -3.33 8.41
C MET A 193 -4.91 -4.55 7.54
N PHE A 194 -4.13 -5.63 7.66
CA PHE A 194 -4.38 -6.87 6.91
C PHE A 194 -5.77 -7.46 7.20
N LYS A 195 -6.11 -7.58 8.49
CA LYS A 195 -7.41 -8.07 8.94
C LYS A 195 -8.56 -7.24 8.34
N TRP A 196 -8.42 -5.91 8.33
CA TRP A 196 -9.39 -5.03 7.68
C TRP A 196 -9.50 -5.29 6.17
N MET A 197 -8.38 -5.46 5.45
CA MET A 197 -8.39 -5.69 4.01
C MET A 197 -9.08 -6.99 3.61
N VAL A 198 -8.93 -8.06 4.40
CA VAL A 198 -9.60 -9.34 4.15
C VAL A 198 -11.08 -9.34 4.57
N GLY A 199 -11.56 -8.23 5.16
CA GLY A 199 -12.96 -8.05 5.54
C GLY A 199 -13.31 -8.62 6.91
N GLU A 200 -12.31 -8.95 7.74
CA GLU A 200 -12.53 -9.38 9.11
C GLU A 200 -12.84 -8.18 10.03
N PRO A 201 -13.75 -8.35 11.01
CA PRO A 201 -14.11 -7.27 11.93
C PRO A 201 -12.97 -6.95 12.89
N LEU A 202 -12.63 -5.67 13.00
CA LEU A 202 -11.69 -5.19 14.01
C LEU A 202 -12.37 -5.06 15.39
N SER A 203 -11.54 -5.17 16.42
CA SER A 203 -11.89 -5.14 17.83
C SER A 203 -10.88 -4.27 18.60
N MET A 204 -11.15 -4.03 19.88
CA MET A 204 -10.21 -3.32 20.75
C MET A 204 -8.84 -4.00 20.83
N HIS A 205 -8.77 -5.33 20.73
CA HIS A 205 -7.50 -6.07 20.75
C HIS A 205 -6.60 -5.72 19.55
N ASP A 206 -7.18 -5.33 18.43
CA ASP A 206 -6.44 -4.96 17.23
C ASP A 206 -5.69 -3.63 17.41
N VAL A 207 -6.00 -2.83 18.45
CA VAL A 207 -5.21 -1.64 18.82
C VAL A 207 -3.78 -2.04 19.22
N ALA A 208 -3.56 -3.24 19.75
CA ALA A 208 -2.22 -3.73 20.09
C ALA A 208 -1.29 -3.82 18.86
N HIS A 209 -1.86 -3.90 17.66
CA HIS A 209 -1.12 -3.93 16.40
C HIS A 209 -0.95 -2.54 15.75
N VAL A 210 -1.44 -1.49 16.39
CA VAL A 210 -1.33 -0.11 15.90
C VAL A 210 -0.59 0.76 16.92
N ASP A 211 -0.97 0.66 18.18
CA ASP A 211 -0.41 1.38 19.31
C ASP A 211 -0.45 0.50 20.57
N PRO A 212 0.59 -0.33 20.80
CA PRO A 212 0.66 -1.20 21.97
C PRO A 212 0.58 -0.45 23.33
N PRO A 213 1.25 0.70 23.53
CA PRO A 213 1.09 1.51 24.74
C PRO A 213 -0.34 1.99 25.00
N LEU A 214 -1.03 2.47 23.96
CA LEU A 214 -2.44 2.88 24.08
C LEU A 214 -3.33 1.68 24.42
N TYR A 215 -3.13 0.55 23.75
CA TYR A 215 -3.87 -0.68 24.06
C TYR A 215 -3.73 -1.09 25.53
N ALA A 216 -2.51 -1.06 26.09
CA ALA A 216 -2.29 -1.37 27.50
C ALA A 216 -3.07 -0.44 28.43
N THR A 217 -3.12 0.87 28.11
CA THR A 217 -3.90 1.86 28.86
C THR A 217 -5.40 1.59 28.76
N LEU A 218 -5.90 1.31 27.56
CA LEU A 218 -7.32 0.99 27.35
C LEU A 218 -7.74 -0.27 28.10
N CYS A 219 -6.90 -1.30 28.15
CA CYS A 219 -7.14 -2.52 28.94
C CYS A 219 -7.34 -2.23 30.43
N LYS A 220 -6.52 -1.32 31.00
CA LYS A 220 -6.68 -0.92 32.39
C LYS A 220 -7.98 -0.15 32.62
N LEU A 221 -8.35 0.74 31.70
CA LEU A 221 -9.56 1.56 31.78
C LEU A 221 -10.87 0.75 31.61
N GLN A 222 -10.84 -0.34 30.83
CA GLN A 222 -12.04 -1.12 30.50
C GLN A 222 -12.79 -1.68 31.73
N GLY A 223 -12.09 -1.92 32.84
CA GLY A 223 -12.67 -2.39 34.10
C GLY A 223 -13.00 -1.30 35.12
N VAL A 224 -12.67 -0.04 34.83
CA VAL A 224 -12.83 1.08 35.77
C VAL A 224 -14.23 1.65 35.67
N SER A 225 -15.00 1.57 36.76
CA SER A 225 -16.36 2.12 36.83
C SER A 225 -16.78 2.44 38.26
N GLY A 226 -17.82 3.26 38.39
CA GLY A 226 -18.46 3.57 39.67
C GLY A 226 -17.87 4.76 40.44
N PRO A 227 -18.48 5.13 41.58
CA PRO A 227 -18.03 6.24 42.41
C PRO A 227 -16.66 5.93 43.03
N GLY A 228 -15.71 6.86 42.91
CA GLY A 228 -14.32 6.66 43.38
C GLY A 228 -13.47 5.81 42.45
N ALA A 229 -13.89 5.64 41.19
CA ALA A 229 -13.12 5.02 40.11
C ALA A 229 -11.70 5.60 40.03
N GLN A 230 -10.71 4.71 40.00
CA GLN A 230 -9.29 5.05 39.99
C GLN A 230 -8.54 4.24 38.93
N LEU A 231 -7.53 4.84 38.34
CA LEU A 231 -6.55 4.19 37.48
C LEU A 231 -5.18 4.31 38.16
N ASP A 232 -4.53 3.18 38.44
CA ASP A 232 -3.22 3.14 39.11
C ASP A 232 -3.15 3.98 40.41
N GLY A 233 -4.27 4.04 41.16
CA GLY A 233 -4.40 4.80 42.41
C GLY A 233 -4.72 6.29 42.26
N CYS A 234 -4.86 6.79 41.03
CA CYS A 234 -5.29 8.16 40.74
C CYS A 234 -6.80 8.21 40.44
N PRO A 235 -7.58 9.09 41.08
CA PRO A 235 -8.99 9.28 40.73
C PRO A 235 -9.13 9.63 39.26
N LEU A 236 -10.06 8.96 38.56
CA LEU A 236 -10.22 9.12 37.11
C LEU A 236 -10.52 10.57 36.70
N ALA A 237 -11.26 11.31 37.54
CA ALA A 237 -11.56 12.72 37.33
C ALA A 237 -10.31 13.62 37.36
N ASP A 238 -9.27 13.24 38.11
CA ASP A 238 -8.03 14.03 38.23
C ASP A 238 -7.12 13.85 37.01
N LEU A 239 -7.32 12.79 36.22
CA LEU A 239 -6.61 12.58 34.97
C LEU A 239 -7.04 13.57 33.87
N ALA A 240 -8.20 14.23 34.03
CA ALA A 240 -8.75 15.21 33.12
C ALA A 240 -8.73 14.77 31.64
N LEU A 241 -9.01 13.47 31.38
CA LEU A 241 -8.98 12.91 30.04
C LEU A 241 -10.11 13.54 29.21
N PRO A 242 -9.79 14.28 28.12
CA PRO A 242 -10.80 14.79 27.22
C PRO A 242 -11.38 13.68 26.35
N TRP A 243 -12.56 13.88 25.78
CA TRP A 243 -13.12 12.98 24.76
C TRP A 243 -12.54 13.28 23.37
N THR A 244 -11.22 13.31 23.28
CA THR A 244 -10.43 13.34 22.04
C THR A 244 -9.62 12.06 21.89
N LEU A 245 -9.14 11.78 20.67
CA LEU A 245 -8.27 10.64 20.43
C LEU A 245 -6.93 10.87 21.15
N PRO A 246 -6.49 9.97 22.05
CA PRO A 246 -5.19 10.13 22.73
C PRO A 246 -4.05 10.30 21.73
N GLY A 247 -3.22 11.32 21.94
CA GLY A 247 -2.13 11.68 21.02
C GLY A 247 -2.56 12.51 19.81
N ASN A 248 -3.85 12.81 19.63
CA ASN A 248 -4.36 13.67 18.56
C ASN A 248 -5.66 14.39 18.97
N ASP A 249 -5.52 15.54 19.63
CA ASP A 249 -6.63 16.34 20.16
C ASP A 249 -7.52 16.99 19.10
N ASP A 250 -7.11 16.96 17.83
CA ASP A 250 -7.93 17.42 16.70
C ASP A 250 -9.04 16.44 16.34
N VAL A 251 -8.93 15.19 16.78
CA VAL A 251 -9.94 14.16 16.53
C VAL A 251 -10.83 14.00 17.76
N GLU A 252 -11.96 14.71 17.79
CA GLU A 252 -12.97 14.49 18.81
C GLU A 252 -13.64 13.11 18.68
N LEU A 253 -13.79 12.41 19.81
CA LEU A 253 -14.50 11.13 19.88
C LEU A 253 -16.01 11.33 19.74
N VAL A 254 -16.54 12.43 20.25
CA VAL A 254 -17.95 12.84 20.13
C VAL A 254 -18.00 14.35 19.89
N PRO A 255 -19.07 14.89 19.29
CA PRO A 255 -19.18 16.34 19.09
C PRO A 255 -19.06 17.12 20.41
N GLY A 256 -18.12 18.07 20.48
CA GLY A 256 -17.84 18.84 21.69
C GLY A 256 -17.06 18.05 22.75
N GLY A 257 -16.43 16.95 22.34
CA GLY A 257 -15.71 16.04 23.24
C GLY A 257 -14.55 16.69 23.98
N ARG A 258 -13.98 17.78 23.46
CA ARG A 258 -12.92 18.55 24.15
C ARG A 258 -13.33 19.08 25.52
N GLU A 259 -14.61 19.40 25.70
CA GLU A 259 -15.14 19.96 26.96
C GLU A 259 -15.69 18.87 27.90
N LEU A 260 -15.71 17.61 27.45
CA LEU A 260 -16.18 16.47 28.23
C LEU A 260 -14.99 15.80 28.92
N VAL A 261 -15.17 15.44 30.19
CA VAL A 261 -14.16 14.75 30.99
C VAL A 261 -14.60 13.31 31.25
N VAL A 262 -13.64 12.39 31.22
CA VAL A 262 -13.87 10.99 31.56
C VAL A 262 -14.02 10.83 33.08
N ASP A 263 -15.03 10.08 33.50
CA ASP A 263 -15.29 9.73 34.89
C ASP A 263 -15.77 8.27 35.03
N GLY A 264 -16.00 7.83 36.27
CA GLY A 264 -16.42 6.45 36.56
C GLY A 264 -17.77 6.04 35.98
N SER A 265 -18.59 6.99 35.51
CA SER A 265 -19.88 6.72 34.88
C SER A 265 -19.78 6.55 33.36
N ASN A 266 -18.75 7.13 32.73
CA ASN A 266 -18.63 7.20 31.27
C ASN A 266 -17.35 6.51 30.71
N CYS A 267 -16.45 6.04 31.58
CA CYS A 267 -15.17 5.40 31.22
C CYS A 267 -15.28 4.29 30.16
N GLY A 268 -16.24 3.36 30.31
CA GLY A 268 -16.42 2.27 29.35
C GLY A 268 -16.81 2.78 27.94
N ALA A 269 -17.66 3.80 27.87
CA ALA A 269 -18.04 4.43 26.61
C ALA A 269 -16.89 5.23 25.99
N TYR A 270 -16.04 5.85 26.81
CA TYR A 270 -14.81 6.49 26.37
C TYR A 270 -13.84 5.47 25.73
N VAL A 271 -13.58 4.34 26.40
CA VAL A 271 -12.72 3.26 25.87
C VAL A 271 -13.26 2.77 24.52
N GLU A 272 -14.57 2.53 24.42
CA GLU A 272 -15.19 2.12 23.16
C GLU A 272 -15.04 3.18 22.06
N ALA A 273 -15.24 4.45 22.40
CA ALA A 273 -15.13 5.56 21.47
C ALA A 273 -13.69 5.74 20.96
N VAL A 274 -12.66 5.54 21.80
CA VAL A 274 -11.25 5.63 21.41
C VAL A 274 -10.91 4.59 20.35
N TRP A 275 -11.09 3.29 20.63
CA TRP A 275 -10.65 2.24 19.70
C TRP A 275 -11.47 2.27 18.40
N ARG A 276 -12.78 2.54 18.45
CA ARG A 276 -13.60 2.69 17.24
C ARG A 276 -13.18 3.89 16.41
N THR A 277 -12.76 4.97 17.06
CA THR A 277 -12.31 6.16 16.34
C THR A 277 -10.97 5.92 15.66
N LEU A 278 -10.01 5.34 16.40
CA LEU A 278 -8.68 4.99 15.89
C LEU A 278 -8.74 4.03 14.70
N LEU A 279 -9.48 2.92 14.83
CA LEU A 279 -9.47 1.83 13.84
C LEU A 279 -10.50 2.00 12.73
N HIS A 280 -11.51 2.86 12.89
CA HIS A 280 -12.58 3.02 11.90
C HIS A 280 -12.85 4.46 11.50
N ARG A 281 -13.22 5.33 12.44
CA ARG A 281 -13.83 6.63 12.08
C ARG A 281 -12.81 7.61 11.51
N ALA A 282 -11.65 7.73 12.14
CA ALA A 282 -10.61 8.70 11.78
C ALA A 282 -9.80 8.28 10.54
N VAL A 283 -9.92 7.02 10.13
CA VAL A 283 -9.20 6.42 8.99
C VAL A 283 -10.12 6.05 7.82
N LYS A 284 -11.43 6.32 7.94
CA LYS A 284 -12.46 5.84 7.02
C LYS A 284 -12.21 6.23 5.57
N GLN A 285 -11.83 7.48 5.30
CA GLN A 285 -11.65 7.96 3.92
C GLN A 285 -10.42 7.34 3.27
N GLN A 286 -9.32 7.25 4.03
CA GLN A 286 -8.06 6.63 3.62
C GLN A 286 -8.28 5.16 3.24
N LEU A 287 -8.93 4.41 4.13
CA LEU A 287 -9.25 3.00 3.92
C LEU A 287 -10.20 2.80 2.73
N ALA A 288 -11.25 3.61 2.61
CA ALA A 288 -12.17 3.55 1.47
C ALA A 288 -11.45 3.84 0.13
N ALA A 289 -10.54 4.81 0.11
CA ALA A 289 -9.74 5.12 -1.07
C ALA A 289 -8.80 3.98 -1.45
N LEU A 290 -8.13 3.36 -0.47
CA LEU A 290 -7.31 2.18 -0.70
C LEU A 290 -8.12 1.03 -1.28
N ARG A 291 -9.29 0.72 -0.71
CA ARG A 291 -10.19 -0.31 -1.26
C ARG A 291 -10.58 0.00 -2.69
N ALA A 292 -10.99 1.25 -2.97
CA ALA A 292 -11.39 1.66 -4.31
C ALA A 292 -10.25 1.51 -5.32
N GLY A 293 -9.04 1.96 -4.97
CA GLY A 293 -7.86 1.83 -5.83
C GLY A 293 -7.47 0.38 -6.07
N PHE A 294 -7.59 -0.47 -5.05
CA PHE A 294 -7.33 -1.89 -5.18
C PHE A 294 -8.35 -2.56 -6.11
N ASP A 295 -9.65 -2.34 -5.89
CA ASP A 295 -10.75 -2.92 -6.69
C ASP A 295 -10.74 -2.45 -8.16
N GLU A 296 -10.07 -1.33 -8.48
CA GLU A 296 -9.84 -0.91 -9.87
C GLU A 296 -8.89 -1.85 -10.64
N VAL A 297 -8.02 -2.58 -9.94
CA VAL A 297 -7.00 -3.47 -10.53
C VAL A 297 -7.31 -4.94 -10.26
N PHE A 298 -7.61 -5.27 -9.01
CA PHE A 298 -7.86 -6.63 -8.55
C PHE A 298 -9.03 -6.63 -7.58
N TRP A 299 -10.04 -7.47 -7.80
CA TRP A 299 -11.20 -7.49 -6.91
C TRP A 299 -10.83 -8.07 -5.54
N MET A 300 -10.92 -7.26 -4.50
CA MET A 300 -10.52 -7.63 -3.14
C MET A 300 -11.44 -8.68 -2.51
N GLY A 301 -12.62 -8.97 -3.10
CA GLY A 301 -13.43 -10.13 -2.72
C GLY A 301 -12.73 -11.48 -2.93
N HIS A 302 -11.72 -11.55 -3.79
CA HIS A 302 -10.90 -12.76 -3.97
C HIS A 302 -9.93 -13.03 -2.81
N LEU A 303 -9.60 -12.02 -1.98
CA LEU A 303 -8.70 -12.22 -0.83
C LEU A 303 -9.35 -13.05 0.28
N GLY A 304 -10.68 -13.01 0.43
CA GLY A 304 -11.40 -13.81 1.43
C GLY A 304 -11.31 -15.32 1.21
N VAL A 305 -10.77 -15.76 0.06
CA VAL A 305 -10.48 -17.18 -0.23
C VAL A 305 -9.13 -17.61 0.38
N LEU A 306 -8.23 -16.67 0.68
CA LEU A 306 -6.89 -16.93 1.23
C LEU A 306 -6.88 -17.16 2.75
N THR A 307 -7.99 -16.89 3.43
CA THR A 307 -8.17 -17.07 4.87
C THR A 307 -8.89 -18.38 5.23
N GLY A 308 -8.98 -19.31 4.28
CA GLY A 308 -9.63 -20.63 4.43
C GLY A 308 -8.67 -21.76 4.73
#